data_AF-A0A3D4Y737-F1
#
_entry.id   AF-A0A3D4Y737-F1
#
_cell.length_a   1.000
_cell.length_b   1.000
_cell.length_c   1.000
_cell.angle_alpha   90.00
_cell.angle_beta   90.00
_cell.angle_gamma   90.00
#
_symmetry.space_group_name_H-M   'P 1'
#
loop_
_entity.id
_entity.type
_entity.pdbx_description
1 polymer ?
#
loop_
_entity_poly.entity_id
_entity_poly.type
_entity_poly.pdbx_seq_one_letter_code
_entity_poly.pdbx_strand_id
1 'polypeptide(L)'
;LRLLNLNEEVKILLERDEINAGHAKVLLALEGFKQTEAAKTVVEKGLSVRETERLVRQLLADKPMAKQPAPIDVNIRSLQSSLSDKLGARVVFSHHASGKGKVTIAYNSLDELDGILRHIN
;
A
#
# COMPACT_ATOMS: atom_id res chain seq x y z
N LEU A 1 -27.67 -3.06 17.40
CA LEU A 1 -26.62 -3.92 18.02
C LEU A 1 -25.49 -4.24 17.02
N ARG A 2 -24.77 -3.24 16.48
CA ARG A 2 -23.67 -3.48 15.51
C ARG A 2 -22.30 -2.95 15.95
N LEU A 3 -22.22 -2.19 17.05
CA LEU A 3 -20.97 -1.60 17.57
C LEU A 3 -20.19 -2.54 18.52
N LEU A 4 -20.80 -3.68 18.92
CA LEU A 4 -20.17 -4.64 19.83
C LEU A 4 -18.93 -5.33 19.21
N ASN A 5 -18.83 -5.37 17.88
CA ASN A 5 -17.75 -6.02 17.14
C ASN A 5 -16.55 -5.11 16.85
N LEU A 6 -16.51 -3.89 17.41
CA LEU A 6 -15.31 -3.07 17.35
C LEU A 6 -14.23 -3.65 18.27
N ASN A 7 -12.99 -3.58 17.81
CA ASN A 7 -11.81 -3.82 18.62
C ASN A 7 -11.80 -2.86 19.81
N GLU A 8 -11.23 -3.32 20.90
CA GLU A 8 -11.17 -2.59 22.17
C GLU A 8 -10.49 -1.22 22.00
N GLU A 9 -9.39 -1.15 21.23
CA GLU A 9 -8.73 0.12 20.92
C GLU A 9 -9.65 1.11 20.18
N VAL A 10 -10.47 0.64 19.25
CA VAL A 10 -11.38 1.53 18.48
C VAL A 10 -12.54 2.00 19.35
N LYS A 11 -13.00 1.17 20.30
CA LYS A 11 -13.98 1.58 21.30
C LYS A 11 -13.43 2.69 22.20
N ILE A 12 -12.19 2.57 22.65
CA ILE A 12 -11.53 3.62 23.46
C ILE A 12 -11.46 4.94 22.69
N LEU A 13 -11.11 4.93 21.40
CA LEU A 13 -11.06 6.14 20.57
C LEU A 13 -12.45 6.79 20.41
N LEU A 14 -13.50 5.98 20.32
CA LEU A 14 -14.88 6.45 20.25
C LEU A 14 -15.35 7.04 21.59
N GLU A 15 -14.99 6.40 22.72
CA GLU A 15 -15.30 6.90 24.07
C GLU A 15 -14.60 8.22 24.40
N ARG A 16 -13.43 8.45 23.78
CA ARG A 16 -12.66 9.69 23.91
C ARG A 16 -13.11 10.80 22.94
N ASP A 17 -14.17 10.57 22.16
CA ASP A 17 -14.64 11.46 21.11
C ASP A 17 -13.58 11.79 20.01
N GLU A 18 -12.50 11.02 19.93
CA GLU A 18 -11.46 11.18 18.89
C GLU A 18 -11.99 10.71 17.51
N ILE A 19 -12.95 9.79 17.52
CA ILE A 19 -13.73 9.39 16.37
C ILE A 19 -15.23 9.38 16.73
N ASN A 20 -16.11 9.57 15.75
CA ASN A 20 -17.55 9.55 15.97
C ASN A 20 -18.18 8.23 15.52
N ALA A 21 -19.48 8.06 15.78
CA ALA A 21 -20.23 6.88 15.38
C ALA A 21 -20.22 6.63 13.85
N GLY A 22 -20.04 7.69 13.04
CA GLY A 22 -19.88 7.58 11.59
C GLY A 22 -18.57 6.89 11.21
N HIS A 23 -17.44 7.31 11.78
CA HIS A 23 -16.15 6.65 11.61
C HIS A 23 -16.20 5.19 12.08
N ALA A 24 -16.77 4.96 13.26
CA ALA A 24 -16.90 3.63 13.84
C ALA A 24 -17.69 2.67 12.92
N LYS A 25 -18.78 3.15 12.32
CA LYS A 25 -19.60 2.36 11.37
C LYS A 25 -18.82 1.91 10.14
N VAL A 26 -17.90 2.75 9.66
CA VAL A 26 -17.09 2.47 8.47
C VAL A 26 -15.96 1.50 8.82
N LEU A 27 -15.30 1.70 9.96
CA LEU A 27 -14.21 0.84 10.44
C LEU A 27 -14.69 -0.59 10.72
N LEU A 28 -15.96 -0.81 11.06
CA LEU A 28 -16.54 -2.15 11.22
C LEU A 28 -16.44 -3.05 9.98
N ALA A 29 -16.17 -2.49 8.79
CA ALA A 29 -15.93 -3.30 7.59
C ALA A 29 -14.54 -3.96 7.58
N LEU A 30 -13.64 -3.54 8.47
CA LEU A 30 -12.32 -4.14 8.68
C LEU A 30 -12.32 -5.04 9.91
N GLU A 31 -11.51 -6.10 9.87
CA GLU A 31 -11.38 -7.08 10.97
C GLU A 31 -9.94 -7.13 11.51
N GLY A 32 -9.79 -7.57 12.75
CA GLY A 32 -8.50 -7.79 13.39
C GLY A 32 -7.61 -6.55 13.40
N PHE A 33 -6.31 -6.73 13.16
CA PHE A 33 -5.32 -5.65 13.23
C PHE A 33 -5.61 -4.46 12.29
N LYS A 34 -6.15 -4.72 11.09
CA LYS A 34 -6.44 -3.68 10.09
C LYS A 34 -7.44 -2.65 10.61
N GLN A 35 -8.41 -3.07 11.42
CA GLN A 35 -9.40 -2.16 11.99
C GLN A 35 -8.75 -1.16 12.94
N THR A 36 -7.87 -1.64 13.81
CA THR A 36 -7.13 -0.81 14.77
C THR A 36 -6.18 0.16 14.07
N GLU A 37 -5.43 -0.31 13.08
CA GLU A 37 -4.48 0.53 12.32
C GLU A 37 -5.19 1.64 11.53
N ALA A 38 -6.31 1.30 10.88
CA ALA A 38 -7.12 2.30 10.18
C ALA A 38 -7.69 3.34 11.15
N ALA A 39 -8.15 2.93 12.34
CA ALA A 39 -8.66 3.86 13.34
C ALA A 39 -7.59 4.85 13.84
N LYS A 40 -6.37 4.37 14.09
CA LYS A 40 -5.22 5.24 14.44
C LYS A 40 -4.92 6.23 13.32
N THR A 41 -4.93 5.77 12.07
CA THR A 41 -4.71 6.64 10.91
C THR A 41 -5.78 7.73 10.79
N VAL A 42 -7.05 7.40 11.09
CA VAL A 42 -8.17 8.37 11.08
C VAL A 42 -7.93 9.47 12.11
N VAL A 43 -7.50 9.11 13.32
CA VAL A 43 -7.21 10.07 14.39
C VAL A 43 -5.97 10.90 14.06
N GLU A 44 -4.85 10.26 13.72
CA GLU A 44 -3.57 10.93 13.42
C GLU A 44 -3.69 11.96 12.29
N LYS A 45 -4.53 11.66 11.28
CA LYS A 45 -4.72 12.53 10.11
C LYS A 45 -5.98 13.38 10.18
N GLY A 46 -6.78 13.27 11.25
CA GLY A 46 -8.05 13.99 11.40
C GLY A 46 -9.01 13.76 10.23
N LEU A 47 -9.15 12.51 9.76
CA LEU A 47 -9.93 12.22 8.55
C LEU A 47 -11.43 12.43 8.79
N SER A 48 -12.13 12.91 7.76
CA SER A 48 -13.59 12.91 7.73
C SER A 48 -14.16 11.51 7.49
N VAL A 49 -15.46 11.32 7.75
CA VAL A 49 -16.16 10.05 7.52
C VAL A 49 -16.03 9.59 6.07
N ARG A 50 -16.12 10.52 5.10
CA ARG A 50 -15.97 10.22 3.67
C ARG A 50 -14.55 9.78 3.30
N GLU A 51 -13.54 10.36 3.93
CA GLU A 51 -12.14 9.97 3.72
C GLU A 51 -11.84 8.63 4.38
N THR A 52 -12.43 8.38 5.55
CA THR A 52 -12.38 7.09 6.24
C THR A 52 -13.00 5.99 5.38
N GLU A 53 -14.13 6.24 4.72
CA GLU A 53 -14.73 5.30 3.77
C GLU A 53 -13.80 4.98 2.59
N ARG A 54 -13.11 5.98 2.05
CA ARG A 54 -12.13 5.78 0.97
C ARG A 54 -10.95 4.94 1.44
N LEU A 55 -10.40 5.24 2.63
CA LEU A 55 -9.31 4.48 3.24
C LEU A 55 -9.71 3.01 3.44
N VAL A 56 -10.86 2.76 4.06
CA VAL A 56 -11.35 1.40 4.30
C VAL A 56 -11.61 0.66 2.98
N ARG A 57 -12.16 1.33 1.96
CA ARG A 57 -12.32 0.73 0.62
C ARG A 57 -10.98 0.36 0.00
N GLN A 58 -9.94 1.17 0.15
CA GLN A 58 -8.59 0.83 -0.33
C GLN A 58 -8.01 -0.39 0.39
N LEU A 59 -8.13 -0.44 1.73
CA LEU A 59 -7.62 -1.56 2.55
C LEU A 59 -8.37 -2.88 2.32
N LEU A 60 -9.64 -2.81 1.90
CA LEU A 60 -10.44 -3.96 1.47
C LEU A 60 -10.20 -4.32 0.00
N ALA A 61 -9.88 -3.35 -0.84
CA ALA A 61 -9.50 -3.56 -2.24
C ALA A 61 -8.10 -4.18 -2.39
N ASP A 62 -7.31 -4.29 -1.31
CA ASP A 62 -6.04 -5.00 -1.26
C ASP A 62 -6.19 -6.53 -1.39
N LYS A 63 -6.55 -6.97 -2.59
CA LYS A 63 -5.66 -7.81 -3.39
C LYS A 63 -4.53 -6.87 -3.85
N PRO A 64 -3.25 -7.21 -3.69
CA PRO A 64 -2.16 -6.23 -3.57
C PRO A 64 -2.15 -5.27 -4.76
N MET A 65 -2.65 -4.05 -4.56
CA MET A 65 -2.49 -2.97 -5.52
C MET A 65 -1.55 -1.97 -4.89
N ALA A 66 -0.30 -2.08 -5.33
CA ALA A 66 0.83 -1.24 -5.00
C ALA A 66 0.43 0.18 -4.55
N LYS A 67 0.93 0.57 -3.36
CA LYS A 67 1.13 1.97 -2.97
C LYS A 67 1.53 2.73 -4.21
N GLN A 68 0.71 3.69 -4.65
CA GLN A 68 1.09 4.61 -5.70
C GLN A 68 2.42 5.24 -5.30
N PRO A 69 3.51 5.02 -6.05
CA PRO A 69 4.71 5.80 -5.83
C PRO A 69 4.38 7.22 -6.26
N ALA A 70 4.96 8.19 -5.54
CA ALA A 70 5.08 9.58 -5.97
C ALA A 70 5.43 9.65 -7.48
N PRO A 71 5.00 10.70 -8.21
CA PRO A 71 5.10 10.77 -9.67
C PRO A 71 6.47 10.29 -10.14
N ILE A 72 6.49 9.10 -10.74
CA ILE A 72 7.70 8.51 -11.29
C ILE A 72 8.10 9.42 -12.43
N ASP A 73 9.24 10.10 -12.25
CA ASP A 73 9.91 10.89 -13.28
C ASP A 73 9.85 10.15 -14.62
N VAL A 74 9.38 10.83 -15.68
CA VAL A 74 9.16 10.24 -17.02
C VAL A 74 10.41 9.52 -17.54
N ASN A 75 11.59 9.95 -17.10
CA ASN A 75 12.88 9.33 -17.42
C ASN A 75 13.05 7.92 -16.82
N ILE A 76 12.52 7.64 -15.64
CA ILE A 76 12.67 6.32 -14.97
C ILE A 76 11.80 5.27 -15.66
N ARG A 77 10.60 5.65 -16.13
CA ARG A 77 9.69 4.73 -16.82
C ARG A 77 10.26 4.25 -18.16
N SER A 78 10.86 5.16 -18.93
CA SER A 78 11.53 4.81 -20.20
C SER A 78 12.74 3.90 -19.97
N LEU A 79 13.48 4.14 -18.88
CA LEU A 79 14.61 3.30 -18.49
C LEU A 79 14.15 1.90 -18.06
N GLN A 80 13.04 1.83 -17.33
CA GLN A 80 12.43 0.58 -16.92
C GLN A 80 11.94 -0.26 -18.10
N SER A 81 11.30 0.36 -19.08
CA SER A 81 10.86 -0.35 -20.30
C SER A 81 12.06 -0.89 -21.07
N SER A 82 13.05 -0.04 -21.36
CA SER A 82 14.25 -0.43 -22.10
C SER A 82 15.01 -1.59 -21.46
N LEU A 83 15.10 -1.61 -20.12
CA LEU A 83 15.74 -2.71 -19.40
C LEU A 83 14.89 -3.97 -19.32
N SER A 84 13.57 -3.82 -19.22
CA SER A 84 12.66 -4.98 -19.27
C SER A 84 12.70 -5.65 -20.64
N ASP A 85 12.75 -4.87 -21.72
CA ASP A 85 12.83 -5.36 -23.09
C ASP A 85 14.16 -6.08 -23.36
N LYS A 86 15.28 -5.56 -22.84
CA LYS A 86 16.60 -6.18 -22.99
C LYS A 86 16.78 -7.44 -22.15
N LEU A 87 16.26 -7.44 -20.92
CA LEU A 87 16.45 -8.56 -19.99
C LEU A 87 15.36 -9.63 -20.10
N GLY A 88 14.30 -9.38 -20.87
CA GLY A 88 13.15 -10.28 -21.00
C GLY A 88 12.38 -10.50 -19.69
N ALA A 89 12.58 -9.61 -18.70
CA ALA A 89 12.13 -9.79 -17.33
C ALA A 89 11.51 -8.51 -16.79
N ARG A 90 10.62 -8.62 -15.80
CA ARG A 90 9.96 -7.45 -15.23
C ARG A 90 10.93 -6.71 -14.32
N VAL A 91 11.40 -5.54 -14.76
CA VAL A 91 12.27 -4.66 -13.98
C VAL A 91 11.43 -3.61 -13.27
N VAL A 92 11.73 -3.34 -12.00
CA VAL A 92 11.11 -2.29 -11.20
C VAL A 92 12.21 -1.45 -10.55
N PHE A 93 12.15 -0.14 -10.76
CA PHE A 93 13.03 0.82 -10.10
C PHE A 93 12.30 1.43 -8.90
N SER A 94 12.95 1.37 -7.74
CA SER A 94 12.51 2.09 -6.54
C SER A 94 13.59 3.09 -6.17
N HIS A 95 13.31 4.38 -6.35
CA HIS A 95 14.25 5.45 -6.03
C HIS A 95 13.76 6.23 -4.80
N HIS A 96 14.65 6.43 -3.82
CA HIS A 96 14.40 7.29 -2.67
C HIS A 96 14.94 8.69 -2.94
N ALA A 97 14.27 9.73 -2.42
CA ALA A 97 14.65 11.14 -2.59
C ALA A 97 16.06 11.49 -2.07
N SER A 98 16.73 10.58 -1.35
CA SER A 98 18.12 10.70 -0.88
C SER A 98 19.17 10.28 -1.93
N GLY A 99 18.77 9.99 -3.18
CA GLY A 99 19.65 9.53 -4.25
C GLY A 99 19.97 8.04 -4.22
N LYS A 100 19.49 7.30 -3.21
CA LYS A 100 19.63 5.83 -3.13
C LYS A 100 18.50 5.16 -3.92
N GLY A 101 18.84 4.14 -4.71
CA GLY A 101 17.88 3.37 -5.49
C GLY A 101 18.05 1.87 -5.32
N LYS A 102 16.96 1.14 -5.52
CA LYS A 102 16.93 -0.31 -5.63
C LYS A 102 16.34 -0.69 -6.98
N VAL A 103 17.01 -1.61 -7.67
CA VAL A 103 16.46 -2.28 -8.85
C VAL A 103 15.99 -3.66 -8.42
N THR A 104 14.76 -4.01 -8.76
CA THR A 104 14.20 -5.34 -8.53
C THR A 104 13.86 -5.95 -9.87
N ILE A 105 14.43 -7.11 -10.17
CA ILE A 105 14.15 -7.87 -11.38
C ILE A 105 13.38 -9.11 -10.94
N ALA A 106 12.14 -9.24 -11.41
CA ALA A 106 11.34 -10.44 -11.17
C ALA A 106 11.56 -11.42 -12.32
N TYR A 107 11.85 -12.66 -11.96
CA TYR A 107 12.00 -13.79 -12.87
C TYR A 107 11.05 -14.91 -12.44
N ASN A 108 10.62 -15.73 -13.39
CA ASN A 108 9.65 -16.82 -13.18
C ASN A 108 10.31 -18.20 -13.20
N SER A 109 11.57 -18.30 -13.62
CA SER A 109 12.33 -19.55 -13.65
C SER A 109 13.82 -19.32 -13.42
N LEU A 110 14.54 -20.38 -13.00
CA LEU A 110 15.99 -20.32 -12.87
C LEU A 110 16.68 -20.12 -14.23
N ASP A 111 16.12 -20.66 -15.31
CA ASP A 111 16.63 -20.43 -16.67
C ASP A 111 16.52 -18.95 -17.08
N GLU A 112 15.44 -18.27 -16.68
CA GLU A 112 15.25 -16.84 -16.88
C GLU A 112 16.25 -16.02 -16.03
N LEU A 113 16.50 -16.43 -14.78
CA LEU A 113 17.54 -15.83 -13.94
C LEU A 113 18.93 -15.95 -14.59
N ASP A 114 19.28 -17.12 -15.12
CA ASP A 114 20.54 -17.34 -15.84
C ASP A 114 20.62 -16.49 -17.13
N GLY A 115 19.50 -16.35 -17.85
CA GLY A 115 19.40 -15.47 -19.02
C GLY A 115 19.65 -14.00 -18.68
N ILE A 116 19.09 -13.53 -17.56
CA ILE A 116 19.33 -12.17 -17.03
C ILE A 116 20.80 -12.00 -16.66
N LEU A 117 21.39 -12.95 -15.94
CA LEU A 117 22.79 -12.87 -15.49
C LEU A 117 23.77 -12.85 -16.67
N ARG A 118 23.48 -13.56 -17.76
CA ARG A 118 24.28 -13.55 -19.00
C ARG A 118 24.26 -12.21 -19.75
N HIS A 119 23.25 -11.37 -19.55
CA HIS A 119 23.18 -10.04 -20.15
C HIS A 119 23.93 -8.97 -19.34
N ILE A 120 24.28 -9.26 -18.10
CA ILE A 120 24.93 -8.33 -17.17
C ILE A 120 26.44 -8.60 -17.08
N ASN A 121 26.87 -9.86 -17.24
CA ASN A 121 28.28 -10.26 -17.38
C ASN A 121 28.81 -10.01 -18.79
#